data_AF-A0A225SSR4-F1
#
_entry.id   AF-A0A225SSR4-F1
#
_cell.length_a   1.000
_cell.length_b   1.000
_cell.length_c   1.000
_cell.angle_alpha   90.00
_cell.angle_beta   90.00
_cell.angle_gamma   90.00
#
_symmetry.space_group_name_H-M   'P 1'
#
loop_
_entity.id
_entity.type
_entity.pdbx_description
1 polymer ?
#
loop_
_entity_poly.entity_id
_entity_poly.type
_entity_poly.pdbx_seq_one_letter_code
_entity_poly.pdbx_strand_id
1 'polypeptide(L)' 'MYLAQGLIGKEIEKGDKLYLDGLHKDHLEVFDSTGKLRTVLNLDGTVNGDKLAVAQEQGRKLK' A
#
# COMPACT_ATOMS: atom_id res chain seq x y z
N MET A 1 -6.20 9.52 -1.96
CA MET A 1 -5.84 8.62 -0.84
C MET A 1 -7.12 8.21 -0.14
N TYR A 2 -7.31 6.92 0.09
CA TYR A 2 -8.45 6.36 0.81
C TYR A 2 -8.01 5.88 2.19
N LEU A 3 -8.83 6.12 3.22
CA LEU A 3 -8.60 5.61 4.57
C LEU A 3 -9.52 4.41 4.83
N ALA A 4 -8.93 3.23 5.02
CA ALA A 4 -9.67 2.01 5.26
C ALA A 4 -10.49 2.10 6.55
N GLN A 5 -11.81 1.97 6.42
CA GLN A 5 -12.75 2.05 7.55
C GLN A 5 -12.89 0.71 8.30
N GLY A 6 -12.35 -0.37 7.74
CA GLY A 6 -12.43 -1.74 8.25
C GLY A 6 -11.40 -2.63 7.57
N LEU A 7 -11.38 -3.91 7.93
CA LEU A 7 -10.60 -4.93 7.22
C LEU A 7 -11.12 -5.07 5.78
N ILE A 8 -10.22 -5.04 4.79
CA ILE A 8 -10.53 -5.26 3.37
C ILE A 8 -9.63 -6.39 2.86
N GLY A 9 -10.23 -7.56 2.58
CA GLY A 9 -9.46 -8.74 2.21
C GLY A 9 -8.52 -9.20 3.34
N LYS A 10 -7.31 -9.63 2.97
CA LYS A 10 -6.27 -10.09 3.92
C LYS A 10 -5.18 -9.06 4.20
N GLU A 11 -4.99 -8.11 3.28
CA GLU A 11 -3.79 -7.26 3.22
C GLU A 11 -4.03 -5.83 3.74
N ILE A 12 -5.28 -5.42 3.90
CA ILE A 12 -5.65 -4.05 4.29
C ILE A 12 -6.42 -4.08 5.60
N GLU A 13 -5.89 -3.41 6.62
CA GLU A 13 -6.54 -3.29 7.92
C GLU A 13 -7.22 -1.93 8.08
N LYS A 14 -8.08 -1.84 9.10
CA LYS A 14 -8.70 -0.58 9.50
C LYS A 14 -7.61 0.44 9.86
N GLY A 15 -7.72 1.64 9.28
CA GLY A 15 -6.78 2.74 9.52
C GLY A 15 -5.61 2.79 8.53
N ASP A 16 -5.46 1.78 7.66
CA ASP A 16 -4.50 1.85 6.57
C ASP A 16 -4.91 2.93 5.55
N LYS A 17 -3.89 3.57 4.98
CA LYS A 17 -4.01 4.57 3.92
C LYS A 17 -3.64 3.92 2.60
N LEU A 18 -4.57 3.92 1.65
CA LEU A 18 -4.38 3.39 0.31
C LEU A 18 -4.13 4.54 -0.66
N TYR A 19 -3.07 4.40 -1.44
CA TYR A 19 -2.69 5.35 -2.48
C TYR A 19 -2.57 4.63 -3.81
N LEU A 20 -3.33 5.07 -4.82
CA LEU A 20 -3.14 4.61 -6.20
C LEU A 20 -1.88 5.27 -6.74
N ASP A 21 -0.99 4.47 -7.33
CA ASP A 21 0.22 4.98 -7.96
C ASP A 21 -0.11 6.14 -8.90
N GLY A 22 0.55 7.28 -8.67
CA GLY A 22 0.20 8.52 -9.37
C GLY A 22 0.59 8.50 -10.85
N LEU A 23 1.66 7.79 -11.17
CA LEU A 23 2.25 7.78 -12.51
C LEU A 23 1.53 6.79 -13.43
N HIS A 24 1.62 5.50 -13.12
CA HIS A 24 1.15 4.41 -13.96
C HIS A 24 -0.27 3.95 -13.60
N LYS A 25 -0.74 4.21 -12.37
CA LYS A 25 -2.07 3.83 -11.87
C LYS A 25 -2.34 2.32 -11.98
N ASP A 26 -1.30 1.52 -11.89
CA ASP A 26 -1.33 0.06 -12.07
C ASP A 26 -1.18 -0.72 -10.74
N HIS A 27 -0.95 -0.03 -9.63
CA HIS A 27 -0.84 -0.62 -8.30
C HIS A 27 -1.29 0.34 -7.19
N LEU A 28 -1.58 -0.23 -6.03
CA LEU A 28 -1.91 0.45 -4.79
C LEU A 28 -0.75 0.31 -3.80
N GLU A 29 -0.32 1.42 -3.23
CA GLU A 29 0.55 1.43 -2.06
C GLU A 29 -0.30 1.49 -0.79
N VAL A 30 -0.06 0.56 0.14
CA VAL A 30 -0.78 0.47 1.42
C VAL A 30 0.16 0.91 2.53
N PHE A 31 -0.21 1.96 3.24
CA PHE A 31 0.54 2.48 4.39
C PHE A 31 -0.26 2.28 5.67
N ASP A 32 0.43 2.00 6.77
CA ASP A 32 -0.23 1.97 8.07
C ASP A 32 -0.64 3.38 8.54
N SER A 33 -1.33 3.44 9.68
CA SER A 33 -1.77 4.69 10.30
C SER A 33 -0.62 5.67 10.58
N THR A 34 0.60 5.15 10.80
CA THR A 34 1.83 5.92 11.04
C THR A 34 2.52 6.39 9.75
N GLY A 35 2.05 5.95 8.58
CA GLY A 35 2.61 6.29 7.28
C GLY A 35 3.75 5.39 6.83
N LYS A 36 4.00 4.27 7.52
CA LYS A 36 4.97 3.26 7.09
C LYS A 36 4.34 2.38 6.01
N LEU A 37 5.09 2.08 4.95
CA LEU A 37 4.63 1.15 3.92
C LEU A 37 4.45 -0.26 4.50
N ARG A 38 3.26 -0.82 4.31
CA ARG A 38 2.92 -2.19 4.69
C ARG A 38 3.10 -3.16 3.53
N THR A 39 2.45 -2.86 2.41
CA THR A 39 2.44 -3.72 1.23
C THR A 39 2.18 -2.91 -0.04
N VAL A 40 2.42 -3.52 -1.19
CA VAL A 40 2.08 -3.01 -2.51
C VAL A 40 1.17 -4.03 -3.17
N LEU A 41 0.01 -3.60 -3.66
CA LEU A 41 -0.98 -4.48 -4.28
C LEU A 41 -1.12 -4.14 -5.76
N ASN A 42 -1.19 -5.15 -6.62
CA ASN A 42 -1.69 -4.98 -7.97
C ASN A 42 -3.20 -4.67 -7.92
N LEU A 43 -3.78 -4.17 -9.03
CA LEU A 43 -5.22 -3.82 -9.08
C LEU A 43 -6.16 -5.02 -8.93
N ASP A 44 -5.66 -6.24 -9.15
CA ASP A 44 -6.39 -7.48 -8.90
C ASP A 44 -6.35 -7.91 -7.42
N GLY A 45 -5.63 -7.18 -6.57
CA GLY A 45 -5.50 -7.43 -5.14
C GLY A 45 -4.35 -8.38 -4.75
N THR A 46 -3.55 -8.85 -5.71
CA THR A 46 -2.36 -9.66 -5.41
C THR A 46 -1.21 -8.80 -4.89
N VAL A 47 -0.39 -9.34 -3.98
CA VAL A 47 0.79 -8.65 -3.47
C VAL A 47 1.88 -8.57 -4.53
N ASN A 48 2.40 -7.37 -4.77
CA ASN A 48 3.53 -7.13 -5.64
C ASN A 48 4.84 -7.20 -4.81
N GLY A 49 5.36 -8.42 -4.66
CA GLY A 49 6.52 -8.71 -3.81
C GLY A 49 7.79 -7.95 -4.21
N ASP A 50 8.09 -7.88 -5.51
CA ASP A 50 9.28 -7.19 -6.02
C ASP A 50 9.25 -5.70 -5.69
N LYS A 51 8.12 -5.03 -5.92
CA LYS A 51 7.95 -3.61 -5.58
C LYS A 51 8.01 -3.38 -4.07
N LEU A 52 7.45 -4.29 -3.27
CA LEU A 52 7.49 -4.18 -1.82
C LEU A 52 8.93 -4.25 -1.29
N ALA A 53 9.74 -5.20 -1.77
CA ALA A 53 11.13 -5.34 -1.35
C ALA A 53 11.95 -4.07 -1.65
N VAL A 54 11.83 -3.54 -2.88
CA VAL A 54 12.52 -2.30 -3.28
C VAL A 54 12.07 -1.11 -2.42
N ALA A 55 10.77 -0.98 -2.17
CA ALA A 55 10.25 0.15 -1.39
C ALA A 55 10.62 0.07 0.11
N GLN A 56 10.75 -1.14 0.65
CA GLN A 56 11.27 -1.37 2.00
C GLN A 56 12.76 -1.03 2.10
N GLU A 57 13.58 -1.44 1.12
CA GLU A 57 15.01 -1.11 1.08
C GLU A 57 15.23 0.42 1.00
N GLN A 58 14.38 1.12 0.26
CA GLN A 58 14.41 2.59 0.16
C GLN A 58 13.87 3.32 1.41
N GLY A 59 13.35 2.59 2.40
CA GLY A 59 12.79 3.18 3.62
C GLY A 59 11.58 4.08 3.36
N ARG A 60 10.79 3.77 2.33
CA ARG A 60 9.70 4.63 1.85
C ARG A 60 8.67 4.87 2.96
N LYS A 61 8.38 6.15 3.22
CA LYS A 61 7.35 6.63 4.15
C LYS A 61 6.45 7.63 3.43
N LEU A 62 5.16 7.57 3.74
CA LEU A 62 4.23 8.61 3.31
C LEU A 62 4.53 9.88 4.11
N LYS A 63 5.02 10.94 3.44
CA LYS A 63 5.20 12.27 4.04
C LYS A 63 3.89 13.07 3.98
#